data_AF-A0A7R9MTI3-F1
#
_entry.id   AF-A0A7R9MTI3-F1
#
_cell.length_a   1.000
_cell.length_b   1.000
_cell.length_c   1.000
_cell.angle_alpha   90.00
_cell.angle_beta   90.00
_cell.angle_gamma   90.00
#
_symmetry.space_group_name_H-M   'P 1'
#
loop_
_entity.id
_entity.type
_entity.pdbx_description
1 polymer ?
#
loop_
_entity_poly.entity_id
_entity_poly.type
_entity_poly.pdbx_seq_one_letter_code
_entity_poly.pdbx_strand_id
1 'polypeptide(L)'
;MNWSSKPIVKSIGDYIYKMHINADYFVNFADAHAKQIPDPTLVYHFGELFNNTVMKQFATYLYALDGKEKYLLGDGGNGHLHQFYMEMIAYPSLKTLVPKAPQPLESWFPDLQVITLRSEEGSAKGLFLGAKAGTNDESHNHNDVGNFVLYVNGLPALIDIGVGTYTKDTFGPHRYDIWTMQSQWHNTPTINGVQQKAGAQYVARNVTYNKTSAEFEADIAGAYPKEAQVKSW
;
A
#
# COMPACT_ATOMS: atom_id res chain seq x y z
N MET A 1 6.52 -26.84 7.90
CA MET A 1 5.57 -26.50 6.81
C MET A 1 6.38 -25.86 5.69
N ASN A 2 6.19 -26.26 4.43
CA ASN A 2 6.92 -25.65 3.31
C ASN A 2 6.16 -24.39 2.83
N TRP A 3 6.57 -23.23 3.34
CA TRP A 3 5.94 -21.94 3.02
C TRP A 3 6.29 -21.43 1.62
N SER A 4 7.47 -21.78 1.09
CA SER A 4 7.94 -21.30 -0.22
C SER A 4 7.17 -21.91 -1.40
N SER A 5 6.43 -22.99 -1.17
CA SER A 5 5.55 -23.58 -2.19
C SER A 5 4.13 -23.00 -2.21
N LYS A 6 3.81 -22.01 -1.35
CA LYS A 6 2.47 -21.41 -1.26
C LYS A 6 2.38 -20.12 -2.10
N PRO A 7 1.63 -20.10 -3.21
CA PRO A 7 1.55 -18.92 -4.09
C PRO A 7 0.99 -17.67 -3.41
N ILE A 8 0.04 -17.85 -2.48
CA ILE A 8 -0.55 -16.74 -1.71
C ILE A 8 0.50 -16.06 -0.83
N VAL A 9 1.39 -16.84 -0.20
CA VAL A 9 2.46 -16.29 0.64
C VAL A 9 3.37 -15.44 -0.23
N LYS A 10 3.82 -15.96 -1.39
CA LYS A 10 4.60 -15.17 -2.35
C LYS A 10 3.90 -13.85 -2.72
N SER A 11 2.59 -13.91 -3.00
CA SER A 11 1.80 -12.76 -3.41
C SER A 11 1.70 -11.69 -2.31
N ILE A 12 1.59 -12.12 -1.03
CA ILE A 12 1.63 -11.23 0.14
C ILE A 12 2.97 -10.49 0.20
N GLY A 13 4.09 -11.17 -0.04
CA GLY A 13 5.38 -10.48 -0.08
C GLY A 13 5.51 -9.54 -1.27
N ASP A 14 5.14 -9.99 -2.47
CA ASP A 14 5.21 -9.17 -3.69
C ASP A 14 4.43 -7.86 -3.58
N TYR A 15 3.40 -7.80 -2.71
CA TYR A 15 2.62 -6.61 -2.43
C TYR A 15 3.50 -5.39 -2.11
N ILE A 16 4.58 -5.55 -1.34
CA ILE A 16 5.35 -4.41 -0.84
C ILE A 16 5.98 -3.58 -1.97
N TYR A 17 6.57 -4.22 -2.98
CA TYR A 17 7.17 -3.49 -4.10
C TYR A 17 6.14 -3.09 -5.16
N LYS A 18 4.98 -3.77 -5.20
CA LYS A 18 3.88 -3.42 -6.09
C LYS A 18 3.14 -2.16 -5.63
N MET A 19 3.11 -1.91 -4.32
CA MET A 19 2.57 -0.68 -3.73
C MET A 19 3.61 0.45 -3.61
N HIS A 20 4.85 0.22 -4.02
CA HIS A 20 5.91 1.22 -4.02
C HIS A 20 5.71 2.25 -5.14
N ILE A 21 5.72 3.53 -4.77
CA ILE A 21 5.56 4.63 -5.71
C ILE A 21 6.93 5.07 -6.21
N ASN A 22 7.74 5.63 -5.31
CA ASN A 22 9.10 6.12 -5.54
C ASN A 22 9.74 6.52 -4.19
N ALA A 23 11.06 6.39 -4.06
CA ALA A 23 11.77 6.75 -2.82
C ALA A 23 11.14 6.08 -1.58
N ASP A 24 10.82 6.85 -0.55
CA ASP A 24 10.11 6.42 0.66
C ASP A 24 8.59 6.45 0.52
N TYR A 25 8.03 6.75 -0.67
CA TYR A 25 6.59 6.80 -0.89
C TYR A 25 5.98 5.44 -1.25
N PHE A 26 4.89 5.11 -0.56
CA PHE A 26 4.04 3.94 -0.80
C PHE A 26 2.58 4.37 -0.88
N VAL A 27 1.78 3.60 -1.61
CA VAL A 27 0.31 3.74 -1.55
C VAL A 27 -0.14 3.36 -0.14
N ASN A 28 -0.88 4.26 0.52
CA ASN A 28 -1.14 4.22 1.95
C ASN A 28 -2.64 4.16 2.30
N PHE A 29 -3.39 3.33 1.59
CA PHE A 29 -4.77 3.02 1.98
C PHE A 29 -4.82 2.31 3.33
N ALA A 30 -5.93 2.47 4.05
CA ALA A 30 -6.13 1.95 5.40
C ALA A 30 -5.13 2.57 6.41
N ASP A 31 -4.89 1.92 7.55
CA ASP A 31 -3.97 2.42 8.58
C ASP A 31 -2.49 2.34 8.15
N ALA A 32 -2.09 3.15 7.17
CA ALA A 32 -0.75 3.20 6.61
C ALA A 32 -0.24 4.64 6.45
N HIS A 33 1.09 4.79 6.50
CA HIS A 33 1.77 6.06 6.26
C HIS A 33 2.23 6.15 4.81
N ALA A 34 2.03 7.30 4.17
CA ALA A 34 2.49 7.57 2.81
C ALA A 34 4.02 7.49 2.68
N LYS A 35 4.75 7.82 3.76
CA LYS A 35 6.21 7.76 3.83
C LYS A 35 6.67 6.73 4.83
N GLN A 36 7.39 5.72 4.35
CA GLN A 36 8.02 4.71 5.19
C GLN A 36 9.14 4.02 4.42
N ILE A 37 10.12 3.48 5.13
CA ILE A 37 11.10 2.57 4.57
C ILE A 37 10.88 1.21 5.24
N PRO A 38 10.29 0.22 4.54
CA PRO A 38 10.13 -1.12 5.07
C PRO A 38 11.49 -1.72 5.44
N ASP A 39 11.53 -2.61 6.45
CA ASP A 39 12.76 -3.28 6.88
C ASP A 39 13.40 -4.03 5.68
N PRO A 40 14.54 -3.54 5.15
CA PRO A 40 15.27 -4.17 4.05
C PRO A 40 15.68 -5.61 4.35
N THR A 41 16.01 -5.93 5.60
CA THR A 41 16.41 -7.28 6.00
C THR A 41 15.24 -8.24 5.87
N LEU A 42 14.05 -7.83 6.33
CA LEU A 42 12.83 -8.63 6.18
C LEU A 42 12.48 -8.84 4.70
N VAL A 43 12.53 -7.76 3.91
CA VAL A 43 12.26 -7.81 2.45
C VAL A 43 13.27 -8.74 1.76
N TYR A 44 14.55 -8.69 2.13
CA TYR A 44 15.59 -9.55 1.58
C TYR A 44 15.34 -11.03 1.89
N HIS A 45 15.07 -11.38 3.15
CA HIS A 45 14.80 -12.76 3.56
C HIS A 45 13.55 -13.33 2.90
N PHE A 46 12.54 -12.48 2.68
CA PHE A 46 11.38 -12.88 1.88
C PHE A 46 11.78 -13.18 0.42
N GLY A 47 12.67 -12.36 -0.15
CA GLY A 47 13.28 -12.61 -1.45
C GLY A 47 14.07 -13.91 -1.53
N GLU A 48 14.83 -14.27 -0.49
CA GLU A 48 15.52 -15.56 -0.39
C GLU A 48 14.53 -16.73 -0.32
N LEU A 49 13.49 -16.63 0.52
CA LEU A 49 12.49 -17.69 0.69
C LEU A 49 11.84 -18.12 -0.64
N PHE A 50 11.67 -17.19 -1.58
CA PHE A 50 11.02 -17.43 -2.88
C PHE A 50 11.97 -17.36 -4.07
N ASN A 51 13.29 -17.28 -3.87
CA ASN A 51 14.28 -17.04 -4.94
C ASN A 51 13.92 -15.84 -5.84
N ASN A 52 13.36 -14.78 -5.25
CA ASN A 52 12.86 -13.60 -5.96
C ASN A 52 13.94 -12.52 -6.04
N THR A 53 14.70 -12.50 -7.16
CA THR A 53 15.75 -11.50 -7.39
C THR A 53 15.23 -10.06 -7.37
N VAL A 54 14.01 -9.81 -7.86
CA VAL A 54 13.40 -8.47 -7.84
C VAL A 54 13.22 -7.97 -6.41
N MET A 55 12.71 -8.84 -5.52
CA MET A 55 12.57 -8.52 -4.09
C MET A 55 13.92 -8.24 -3.42
N LYS A 56 14.95 -9.02 -3.75
CA LYS A 56 16.30 -8.85 -3.18
C LYS A 56 16.97 -7.55 -3.62
N GLN A 57 16.79 -7.17 -4.88
CA GLN A 57 17.25 -5.87 -5.40
C GLN A 57 16.46 -4.71 -4.78
N PHE A 58 15.16 -4.90 -4.55
CA PHE A 58 14.33 -3.92 -3.85
C PHE A 58 14.76 -3.73 -2.40
N ALA A 59 15.05 -4.81 -1.68
CA ALA A 59 15.65 -4.73 -0.34
C ALA A 59 16.93 -3.90 -0.34
N THR A 60 17.81 -4.11 -1.32
CA THR A 60 19.06 -3.35 -1.45
C THR A 60 18.80 -1.86 -1.76
N TYR A 61 17.74 -1.56 -2.51
CA TYR A 61 17.26 -0.19 -2.73
C TYR A 61 16.78 0.47 -1.42
N LEU A 62 15.95 -0.22 -0.64
CA LEU A 62 15.47 0.27 0.66
C LEU A 62 16.62 0.48 1.65
N TYR A 63 17.57 -0.47 1.70
CA TYR A 63 18.78 -0.35 2.51
C TYR A 63 19.63 0.88 2.15
N ALA A 64 19.71 1.22 0.86
CA ALA A 64 20.40 2.43 0.42
C ALA A 64 19.66 3.71 0.85
N LEU A 65 18.33 3.70 0.90
CA LEU A 65 17.50 4.84 1.34
C LEU A 65 17.53 5.06 2.86
N ASP A 66 17.50 4.00 3.67
CA ASP A 66 17.40 4.12 5.14
C ASP A 66 18.68 4.69 5.80
N GLY A 67 19.80 4.62 5.08
CA GLY A 67 21.11 5.03 5.58
C GLY A 67 21.88 3.83 6.12
N LYS A 68 22.77 3.30 5.27
CA LYS A 68 23.57 2.06 5.40
C LYS A 68 24.21 1.78 6.78
N GLU A 69 24.37 2.80 7.61
CA GLU A 69 25.07 2.77 8.90
C GLU A 69 24.18 2.33 10.09
N LYS A 70 22.85 2.41 9.98
CA LYS A 70 21.93 2.00 11.07
C LYS A 70 22.00 0.51 11.41
N TYR A 71 22.34 -0.33 10.42
CA TYR A 71 22.30 -1.80 10.51
C TYR A 71 23.52 -2.44 11.18
N LEU A 72 24.53 -1.66 11.58
CA LEU A 72 25.76 -2.20 12.18
C LEU A 72 25.82 -2.06 13.71
N LEU A 73 24.95 -1.23 14.33
CA LEU A 73 25.09 -0.86 15.74
C LEU A 73 23.76 -0.72 16.52
N GLY A 74 22.67 -1.36 16.10
CA GLY A 74 21.49 -1.54 16.96
C GLY A 74 20.69 -0.28 17.31
N ASP A 75 20.83 0.79 16.54
CA ASP A 75 20.11 2.07 16.73
C ASP A 75 18.63 2.01 16.27
N GLY A 76 18.24 0.96 15.53
CA GLY A 76 16.88 0.78 14.97
C GLY A 76 15.77 0.36 15.96
N GLY A 77 15.91 0.62 17.26
CA GLY A 77 14.82 0.47 18.24
C GLY A 77 14.38 -0.96 18.60
N ASN A 78 15.01 -2.03 18.10
CA ASN A 78 14.61 -3.43 18.37
C ASN A 78 15.82 -4.38 18.55
N GLY A 79 16.56 -4.21 19.65
CA GLY A 79 17.81 -4.93 19.98
C GLY A 79 17.66 -6.42 20.37
N HIS A 80 16.91 -7.22 19.61
CA HIS A 80 16.80 -8.65 19.85
C HIS A 80 17.78 -9.45 18.99
N LEU A 81 18.42 -10.46 19.59
CA LEU A 81 19.43 -11.33 18.94
C LEU A 81 18.98 -11.90 17.59
N HIS A 82 17.69 -12.19 17.44
CA HIS A 82 17.12 -12.68 16.19
C HIS A 82 17.28 -11.67 15.05
N GLN A 83 16.95 -10.40 15.29
CA GLN A 83 17.06 -9.35 14.27
C GLN A 83 18.52 -9.17 13.85
N PHE A 84 19.43 -9.08 14.82
CA PHE A 84 20.87 -9.00 14.57
C PHE A 84 21.37 -10.18 13.73
N TYR A 85 20.93 -11.41 14.04
CA TYR A 85 21.27 -12.60 13.27
C TYR A 85 20.74 -12.53 11.82
N MET A 86 19.49 -12.11 11.64
CA MET A 86 18.90 -11.94 10.30
C MET A 86 19.65 -10.86 9.50
N GLU A 87 20.03 -9.76 10.14
CA GLU A 87 20.80 -8.68 9.52
C GLU A 87 22.19 -9.18 9.10
N MET A 88 22.89 -9.92 9.98
CA MET A 88 24.19 -10.51 9.65
C MET A 88 24.15 -11.39 8.39
N ILE A 89 23.09 -12.18 8.22
CA ILE A 89 22.91 -13.03 7.04
C ILE A 89 22.66 -12.18 5.78
N ALA A 90 21.80 -11.16 5.88
CA ALA A 90 21.41 -10.34 4.73
C ALA A 90 22.51 -9.35 4.31
N TYR A 91 23.33 -8.89 5.27
CA TYR A 91 24.26 -7.77 5.10
C TYR A 91 25.22 -7.90 3.90
N PRO A 92 25.91 -9.04 3.67
CA PRO A 92 26.80 -9.18 2.51
C PRO A 92 26.07 -8.95 1.19
N SER A 93 24.84 -9.46 1.06
CA SER A 93 24.02 -9.29 -0.13
C SER A 93 23.49 -7.88 -0.28
N LEU A 94 22.99 -7.26 0.81
CA LEU A 94 22.51 -5.87 0.80
C LEU A 94 23.62 -4.86 0.42
N LYS A 95 24.89 -5.20 0.66
CA LYS A 95 26.05 -4.37 0.28
C LYS A 95 26.52 -4.57 -1.16
N THR A 96 26.26 -5.73 -1.75
CA THR A 96 26.87 -6.14 -3.03
C THR A 96 25.89 -6.23 -4.19
N LEU A 97 24.62 -6.52 -3.92
CA LEU A 97 23.57 -6.52 -4.94
C LEU A 97 23.34 -5.11 -5.46
N VAL A 98 22.92 -5.02 -6.73
CA VAL A 98 22.58 -3.75 -7.36
C VAL A 98 21.26 -3.23 -6.76
N PRO A 99 21.25 -2.03 -6.14
CA PRO A 99 20.02 -1.43 -5.65
C PRO A 99 19.09 -1.09 -6.81
N LYS A 100 17.85 -1.60 -6.78
CA LYS A 100 16.85 -1.29 -7.81
C LYS A 100 15.43 -1.29 -7.26
N ALA A 101 14.69 -0.20 -7.46
CA ALA A 101 13.25 -0.17 -7.27
C ALA A 101 12.57 -0.88 -8.45
N PRO A 102 11.67 -1.87 -8.23
CA PRO A 102 11.03 -2.60 -9.32
C PRO A 102 10.13 -1.71 -10.19
N GLN A 103 9.34 -0.83 -9.56
CA GLN A 103 8.41 0.10 -10.22
C GLN A 103 7.64 -0.56 -11.38
N PRO A 104 6.83 -1.60 -11.10
CA PRO A 104 6.08 -2.30 -12.15
C PRO A 104 5.13 -1.35 -12.86
N LEU A 105 4.89 -1.59 -14.16
CA LEU A 105 3.97 -0.79 -14.98
C LEU A 105 2.54 -0.78 -14.40
N GLU A 106 2.10 -1.94 -13.94
CA GLU A 106 0.77 -2.15 -13.40
C GLU A 106 0.82 -3.20 -12.28
N SER A 107 -0.10 -3.12 -11.33
CA SER A 107 -0.36 -4.18 -10.35
C SER A 107 -1.83 -4.17 -9.96
N TRP A 108 -2.53 -5.25 -10.31
CA TRP A 108 -3.94 -5.45 -9.99
C TRP A 108 -4.11 -6.51 -8.91
N PHE A 109 -4.82 -6.16 -7.83
CA PHE A 109 -5.15 -7.05 -6.72
C PHE A 109 -6.67 -7.26 -6.69
N PRO A 110 -7.21 -8.28 -7.39
CA PRO A 110 -8.65 -8.45 -7.55
C PRO A 110 -9.39 -8.67 -6.22
N ASP A 111 -8.79 -9.40 -5.29
CA ASP A 111 -9.40 -9.70 -3.99
C ASP A 111 -9.51 -8.45 -3.10
N LEU A 112 -8.56 -7.52 -3.22
CA LEU A 112 -8.56 -6.23 -2.51
C LEU A 112 -9.26 -5.13 -3.30
N GLN A 113 -9.46 -5.35 -4.59
CA GLN A 113 -9.86 -4.36 -5.58
C GLN A 113 -8.98 -3.09 -5.55
N VAL A 114 -7.67 -3.31 -5.46
CA VAL A 114 -6.65 -2.27 -5.47
C VAL A 114 -5.83 -2.36 -6.75
N ILE A 115 -5.57 -1.21 -7.37
CA ILE A 115 -4.73 -1.12 -8.55
C ILE A 115 -3.65 -0.07 -8.37
N THR A 116 -2.47 -0.34 -8.95
CA THR A 116 -1.47 0.68 -9.24
C THR A 116 -1.17 0.69 -10.73
N LEU A 117 -1.04 1.87 -11.33
CA LEU A 117 -0.66 2.09 -12.72
C LEU A 117 0.43 3.14 -12.79
N ARG A 118 1.36 3.01 -13.73
CA ARG A 118 2.33 4.07 -14.03
C ARG A 118 2.57 4.23 -15.53
N SER A 119 3.08 5.38 -15.93
CA SER A 119 3.34 5.69 -17.33
C SER A 119 4.53 4.93 -17.93
N GLU A 120 5.56 4.65 -17.13
CA GLU A 120 6.80 4.03 -17.60
C GLU A 120 7.26 2.95 -16.60
N GLU A 121 7.44 1.72 -17.07
CA GLU A 121 7.95 0.62 -16.24
C GLU A 121 9.38 0.91 -15.76
N GLY A 122 9.67 0.62 -14.50
CA GLY A 122 11.01 0.79 -13.92
C GLY A 122 11.43 2.25 -13.71
N SER A 123 10.51 3.20 -13.83
CA SER A 123 10.79 4.64 -13.77
C SER A 123 9.76 5.37 -12.91
N ALA A 124 10.23 6.38 -12.16
CA ALA A 124 9.37 7.30 -11.45
C ALA A 124 8.78 8.40 -12.35
N LYS A 125 9.26 8.54 -13.59
CA LYS A 125 8.83 9.60 -14.52
C LYS A 125 7.40 9.41 -14.99
N GLY A 126 6.72 10.51 -15.27
CA GLY A 126 5.33 10.51 -15.71
C GLY A 126 4.34 10.35 -14.54
N LEU A 127 3.19 9.79 -14.83
CA LEU A 127 2.11 9.61 -13.85
C LEU A 127 2.23 8.26 -13.15
N PHE A 128 1.90 8.25 -11.87
CA PHE A 128 1.56 7.07 -11.10
C PHE A 128 0.17 7.26 -10.47
N LEU A 129 -0.69 6.26 -10.60
CA LEU A 129 -2.01 6.19 -9.99
C LEU A 129 -2.05 4.99 -9.04
N GLY A 130 -2.56 5.19 -7.83
CA GLY A 130 -3.06 4.11 -6.97
C GLY A 130 -4.54 4.32 -6.73
N ALA A 131 -5.38 3.29 -6.84
CA ALA A 131 -6.82 3.40 -6.59
C ALA A 131 -7.37 2.15 -5.88
N LYS A 132 -8.44 2.33 -5.10
CA LYS A 132 -9.18 1.24 -4.44
C LYS A 132 -10.69 1.34 -4.67
N ALA A 133 -11.33 0.19 -4.77
CA ALA A 133 -12.79 0.08 -4.73
C ALA A 133 -13.20 -0.60 -3.41
N GLY A 134 -13.14 -1.93 -3.32
CA GLY A 134 -13.20 -2.67 -2.06
C GLY A 134 -14.48 -2.43 -1.26
N THR A 135 -14.40 -2.60 0.06
CA THR A 135 -15.50 -2.39 1.01
C THR A 135 -15.08 -1.51 2.19
N ASN A 136 -16.05 -0.89 2.85
CA ASN A 136 -15.81 -0.14 4.09
C ASN A 136 -15.71 -1.05 5.35
N ASP A 137 -15.35 -2.32 5.18
CA ASP A 137 -15.16 -3.32 6.24
C ASP A 137 -13.83 -4.08 6.12
N GLU A 138 -12.87 -3.51 5.39
CA GLU A 138 -11.53 -4.08 5.31
C GLU A 138 -10.82 -3.99 6.69
N SER A 139 -9.79 -4.81 6.88
CA SER A 139 -8.94 -4.69 8.07
C SER A 139 -8.31 -3.30 8.13
N HIS A 140 -8.35 -2.65 9.30
CA HIS A 140 -7.78 -1.31 9.50
C HIS A 140 -8.35 -0.22 8.56
N ASN A 141 -9.57 -0.40 8.09
CA ASN A 141 -10.15 0.41 7.03
C ASN A 141 -10.55 1.84 7.43
N HIS A 142 -10.62 2.70 6.42
CA HIS A 142 -11.21 4.06 6.43
C HIS A 142 -12.46 4.07 5.55
N ASN A 143 -13.37 5.02 5.69
CA ASN A 143 -14.55 5.08 4.80
C ASN A 143 -14.18 5.69 3.44
N ASP A 144 -13.48 4.96 2.58
CA ASP A 144 -12.80 5.50 1.41
C ASP A 144 -12.91 4.61 0.16
N VAL A 145 -14.03 3.91 -0.02
CA VAL A 145 -14.34 3.19 -1.26
C VAL A 145 -14.33 4.16 -2.45
N GLY A 146 -13.51 3.90 -3.46
CA GLY A 146 -13.29 4.79 -4.62
C GLY A 146 -12.12 5.76 -4.47
N ASN A 147 -11.41 5.73 -3.35
CA ASN A 147 -10.27 6.59 -3.11
C ASN A 147 -9.10 6.27 -4.05
N PHE A 148 -8.31 7.31 -4.35
CA PHE A 148 -7.18 7.22 -5.24
C PHE A 148 -6.09 8.22 -4.86
N VAL A 149 -4.86 7.98 -5.31
CA VAL A 149 -3.70 8.86 -5.16
C VAL A 149 -3.02 9.03 -6.51
N LEU A 150 -2.49 10.23 -6.77
CA LEU A 150 -1.80 10.57 -8.00
C LEU A 150 -0.42 11.17 -7.69
N TYR A 151 0.60 10.68 -8.37
CA TYR A 151 1.96 11.17 -8.28
C TYR A 151 2.47 11.54 -9.68
N VAL A 152 3.28 12.60 -9.75
CA VAL A 152 3.91 13.08 -10.99
C VAL A 152 5.42 13.07 -10.78
N ASN A 153 6.16 12.36 -11.64
CA ASN A 153 7.61 12.20 -11.54
C ASN A 153 8.07 11.69 -10.16
N GLY A 154 7.27 10.81 -9.53
CA GLY A 154 7.53 10.25 -8.21
C GLY A 154 7.28 11.21 -7.04
N LEU A 155 6.64 12.36 -7.28
CA LEU A 155 6.28 13.35 -6.27
C LEU A 155 4.75 13.43 -6.10
N PRO A 156 4.24 13.68 -4.88
CA PRO A 156 2.81 13.70 -4.62
C PRO A 156 2.10 14.84 -5.35
N ALA A 157 0.95 14.53 -5.95
CA ALA A 157 0.04 15.52 -6.55
C ALA A 157 -1.35 15.48 -5.91
N LEU A 158 -1.96 14.29 -5.83
CA LEU A 158 -3.17 14.01 -5.05
C LEU A 158 -2.83 12.91 -4.06
N ILE A 159 -3.01 13.19 -2.77
CA ILE A 159 -2.55 12.32 -1.69
C ILE A 159 -3.73 11.71 -0.94
N ASP A 160 -3.45 10.63 -0.25
CA ASP A 160 -4.22 10.19 0.88
C ASP A 160 -3.52 10.69 2.16
N ILE A 161 -4.27 11.31 3.05
CA ILE A 161 -3.77 11.77 4.34
C ILE A 161 -3.31 10.60 5.24
N GLY A 162 -3.81 9.40 4.99
CA GLY A 162 -3.50 8.19 5.75
C GLY A 162 -3.98 8.27 7.20
N VAL A 163 -3.29 7.52 8.05
CA VAL A 163 -3.68 7.31 9.43
C VAL A 163 -3.20 8.41 10.38
N GLY A 164 -4.06 8.82 11.30
CA GLY A 164 -3.69 9.69 12.43
C GLY A 164 -2.99 8.92 13.56
N THR A 165 -2.63 9.64 14.63
CA THR A 165 -2.11 9.01 15.85
C THR A 165 -3.18 8.11 16.46
N TYR A 166 -2.83 6.87 16.79
CA TYR A 166 -3.73 5.94 17.46
C TYR A 166 -4.16 6.45 18.83
N THR A 167 -5.47 6.38 19.06
CA THR A 167 -6.11 6.70 20.34
C THR A 167 -6.90 5.47 20.81
N LYS A 168 -7.52 5.57 21.99
CA LYS A 168 -8.47 4.54 22.45
C LYS A 168 -9.62 4.31 21.46
N ASP A 169 -9.99 5.34 20.70
CA ASP A 169 -11.15 5.29 19.79
C ASP A 169 -10.81 4.52 18.51
N THR A 170 -9.53 4.43 18.13
CA THR A 170 -9.05 3.71 16.93
C THR A 170 -9.53 2.26 16.88
N PHE A 171 -9.63 1.61 18.05
CA PHE A 171 -10.05 0.21 18.20
C PHE A 171 -11.43 0.09 18.87
N GLY A 172 -12.13 1.21 19.00
CA GLY A 172 -13.41 1.31 19.68
C GLY A 172 -14.58 1.58 18.73
N PRO A 173 -15.80 1.67 19.26
CA PRO A 173 -16.99 1.98 18.47
C PRO A 173 -16.96 3.39 17.86
N HIS A 174 -16.09 4.27 18.39
CA HIS A 174 -15.90 5.64 17.94
C HIS A 174 -14.84 5.79 16.83
N ARG A 175 -14.34 4.68 16.25
CA ARG A 175 -13.32 4.72 15.20
C ARG A 175 -13.67 5.70 14.08
N TYR A 176 -14.90 5.66 13.57
CA TYR A 176 -15.33 6.51 12.46
C TYR A 176 -15.74 7.93 12.86
N ASP A 177 -15.65 8.28 14.15
CA ASP A 177 -15.70 9.66 14.62
C ASP A 177 -14.33 10.35 14.43
N ILE A 178 -13.25 9.57 14.30
CA ILE A 178 -11.92 10.06 13.96
C ILE A 178 -11.95 10.58 12.52
N TRP A 179 -11.55 11.84 12.34
CA TRP A 179 -11.64 12.53 11.07
C TRP A 179 -10.89 11.81 9.94
N THR A 180 -9.70 11.24 10.20
CA THR A 180 -8.94 10.48 9.19
C THR A 180 -9.58 9.16 8.77
N MET A 181 -10.68 8.73 9.40
CA MET A 181 -11.42 7.51 9.04
C MET A 181 -12.67 7.84 8.20
N GLN A 182 -12.93 9.12 7.92
CA GLN A 182 -14.15 9.61 7.28
C GLN A 182 -13.92 9.96 5.81
N SER A 183 -14.91 9.68 4.96
CA SER A 183 -14.78 9.78 3.50
C SER A 183 -14.42 11.16 2.97
N GLN A 184 -14.89 12.22 3.64
CA GLN A 184 -14.61 13.61 3.25
C GLN A 184 -13.13 14.00 3.30
N TRP A 185 -12.29 13.19 3.95
CA TRP A 185 -10.85 13.42 4.08
C TRP A 185 -10.01 12.55 3.14
N HIS A 186 -10.66 11.77 2.28
CA HIS A 186 -10.06 11.01 1.19
C HIS A 186 -10.54 11.56 -0.16
N ASN A 187 -9.98 11.10 -1.27
CA ASN A 187 -10.34 11.57 -2.61
C ASN A 187 -11.67 10.94 -3.10
N THR A 188 -12.72 11.09 -2.27
CA THR A 188 -14.07 10.58 -2.52
C THR A 188 -15.10 11.71 -2.37
N PRO A 189 -16.23 11.67 -3.09
CA PRO A 189 -17.23 12.73 -3.03
C PRO A 189 -18.02 12.69 -1.70
N THR A 190 -18.46 13.87 -1.24
CA THR A 190 -19.63 13.96 -0.35
C THR A 190 -20.85 14.22 -1.21
N ILE A 191 -21.84 13.33 -1.18
CA ILE A 191 -22.99 13.37 -2.08
C ILE A 191 -24.22 13.82 -1.30
N ASN A 192 -24.85 14.93 -1.73
CA ASN A 192 -26.01 15.52 -1.05
C ASN A 192 -25.78 15.79 0.46
N GLY A 193 -24.54 16.16 0.82
CA GLY A 193 -24.15 16.38 2.22
C GLY A 193 -23.94 15.09 3.03
N VAL A 194 -23.96 13.92 2.39
CA VAL A 194 -23.83 12.60 3.03
C VAL A 194 -22.51 11.94 2.63
N GLN A 195 -21.78 11.50 3.65
CA GLN A 195 -20.53 10.75 3.53
C GLN A 195 -20.77 9.24 3.43
N GLN A 196 -19.72 8.50 3.07
CA GLN A 196 -19.76 7.04 3.14
C GLN A 196 -19.91 6.55 4.59
N LYS A 197 -20.29 5.29 4.76
CA LYS A 197 -20.48 4.65 6.06
C LYS A 197 -19.67 3.36 6.17
N ALA A 198 -19.37 2.99 7.41
CA ALA A 198 -18.62 1.79 7.75
C ALA A 198 -19.48 0.52 7.74
N GLY A 199 -18.88 -0.61 7.37
CA GLY A 199 -19.48 -1.95 7.41
C GLY A 199 -19.59 -2.61 6.05
N ALA A 200 -19.71 -3.94 6.06
CA ALA A 200 -19.56 -4.79 4.87
C ALA A 200 -20.56 -4.50 3.75
N GLN A 201 -21.73 -3.94 4.08
CA GLN A 201 -22.75 -3.55 3.11
C GLN A 201 -22.34 -2.33 2.26
N TYR A 202 -21.37 -1.54 2.73
CA TYR A 202 -20.88 -0.34 2.06
C TYR A 202 -19.69 -0.67 1.18
N VAL A 203 -20.00 -1.17 -0.02
CA VAL A 203 -19.05 -1.85 -0.90
C VAL A 203 -19.20 -1.36 -2.34
N ALA A 204 -18.09 -1.33 -3.07
CA ALA A 204 -18.10 -1.07 -4.50
C ALA A 204 -18.71 -2.25 -5.30
N ARG A 205 -19.21 -1.95 -6.49
CA ARG A 205 -19.82 -2.93 -7.41
C ARG A 205 -19.25 -2.75 -8.81
N ASN A 206 -19.48 -3.76 -9.65
CA ASN A 206 -19.07 -3.74 -11.06
C ASN A 206 -17.60 -3.38 -11.27
N VAL A 207 -16.74 -3.83 -10.36
CA VAL A 207 -15.33 -3.44 -10.38
C VAL A 207 -14.60 -4.21 -11.47
N THR A 208 -14.01 -3.47 -12.40
CA THR A 208 -13.30 -4.06 -13.53
C THR A 208 -11.97 -3.35 -13.77
N TYR A 209 -11.02 -4.12 -14.29
CA TYR A 209 -9.76 -3.59 -14.80
C TYR A 209 -9.55 -4.10 -16.22
N ASN A 210 -9.49 -3.18 -17.19
CA ASN A 210 -9.11 -3.46 -18.56
C ASN A 210 -7.64 -3.14 -18.77
N LYS A 211 -6.82 -4.20 -18.85
CA LYS A 211 -5.37 -4.11 -19.06
C LYS A 211 -4.97 -3.45 -20.39
N THR A 212 -5.77 -3.61 -21.44
CA THR A 212 -5.42 -3.08 -22.77
C THR A 212 -5.54 -1.56 -22.83
N SER A 213 -6.59 -1.00 -22.20
CA SER A 213 -6.81 0.44 -22.11
C SER A 213 -6.24 1.08 -20.84
N ALA A 214 -5.71 0.27 -19.91
CA ALA A 214 -5.32 0.69 -18.56
C ALA A 214 -6.45 1.41 -17.81
N GLU A 215 -7.67 0.89 -17.94
CA GLU A 215 -8.90 1.47 -17.39
C GLU A 215 -9.38 0.69 -16.16
N PHE A 216 -9.55 1.40 -15.05
CA PHE A 216 -10.12 0.88 -13.81
C PHE A 216 -11.47 1.54 -13.57
N GLU A 217 -12.51 0.72 -13.43
CA GLU A 217 -13.89 1.18 -13.22
C GLU A 217 -14.45 0.55 -11.94
N ALA A 218 -15.20 1.34 -11.18
CA ALA A 218 -15.91 0.88 -9.99
C ALA A 218 -17.15 1.75 -9.72
N ASP A 219 -18.30 1.11 -9.52
CA ASP A 219 -19.51 1.76 -9.00
C ASP A 219 -19.43 1.85 -7.48
N ILE A 220 -19.26 3.07 -6.96
CA ILE A 220 -19.12 3.32 -5.52
C ILE A 220 -20.44 3.71 -4.84
N ALA A 221 -21.57 3.69 -5.56
CA ALA A 221 -22.87 4.06 -4.98
C ALA A 221 -23.22 3.22 -3.74
N GLY A 222 -22.80 1.95 -3.74
CA GLY A 222 -22.99 1.03 -2.62
C GLY A 222 -22.30 1.47 -1.33
N ALA A 223 -21.27 2.31 -1.39
CA ALA A 223 -20.56 2.80 -0.21
C ALA A 223 -21.30 3.92 0.56
N TYR A 224 -22.35 4.48 -0.05
CA TYR A 224 -23.15 5.55 0.54
C TYR A 224 -24.46 5.00 1.11
N PRO A 225 -24.95 5.55 2.22
CA PRO A 225 -26.23 5.16 2.78
C PRO A 225 -27.39 5.77 1.95
N LYS A 226 -28.63 5.30 2.19
CA LYS A 226 -29.80 5.65 1.37
C LYS A 226 -30.08 7.16 1.34
N GLU A 227 -29.72 7.86 2.40
CA GLU A 227 -29.86 9.31 2.58
C GLU A 227 -29.05 10.09 1.53
N ALA A 228 -27.97 9.52 1.00
CA ALA A 228 -27.19 10.14 -0.07
C ALA A 228 -27.92 10.15 -1.42
N GLN A 229 -28.97 9.33 -1.59
CA GLN A 229 -29.78 9.23 -2.80
C GLN A 229 -28.99 8.88 -4.08
N VAL A 230 -27.90 8.11 -3.95
CA VAL A 230 -27.10 7.66 -5.09
C VAL A 230 -27.81 6.52 -5.83
N LYS A 231 -28.04 6.67 -7.13
CA LYS A 231 -28.63 5.62 -7.98
C LYS A 231 -27.58 4.76 -8.69
N SER A 232 -26.52 5.41 -9.16
CA SER A 232 -25.33 4.84 -9.80
C SER A 232 -24.19 5.85 -9.69
N TRP A 233 -22.96 5.36 -9.76
CA TRP A 233 -21.75 6.18 -9.89
C TRP A 233 -20.94 5.71 -11.10
#